data_AF-A0A3E0IAC6-F1
#
_entry.id   AF-A0A3E0IAC6-F1
#
_cell.length_a   1.000
_cell.length_b   1.000
_cell.length_c   1.000
_cell.angle_alpha   90.00
_cell.angle_beta   90.00
_cell.angle_gamma   90.00
#
_symmetry.space_group_name_H-M   'P 1'
#
loop_
_entity.id
_entity.type
_entity.pdbx_description
1 polymer ?
#
loop_
_entity_poly.entity_id
_entity_poly.type
_entity_poly.pdbx_seq_one_letter_code
_entity_poly.pdbx_strand_id
1 'polypeptide(L)'
;MLRHAFVLYEVRKSTDGRAGYEEIGRMEVDVLRFGRGELALHLRLWAIALLREKRCDIGLFTAEFGTLDDESQPDKAFAVHQIVWSGEEAQCDGMDPAALNLLATLWSCAGVRLSRT
;
A
#
# COMPACT_ATOMS: atom_id res chain seq x y z
N MET A 1 -16.83 -6.46 14.46
CA MET A 1 -16.54 -6.84 13.06
C MET A 1 -15.10 -6.44 12.80
N LEU A 2 -14.24 -7.33 12.29
CA LEU A 2 -12.82 -7.00 12.10
C LEU A 2 -12.68 -5.87 11.07
N ARG A 3 -12.00 -4.79 11.46
CA ARG A 3 -11.66 -3.69 10.55
C ARG A 3 -10.52 -4.15 9.65
N HIS A 4 -10.52 -3.65 8.42
CA HIS A 4 -9.51 -3.99 7.42
C HIS A 4 -8.89 -2.70 6.89
N ALA A 5 -7.60 -2.74 6.57
CA ALA A 5 -6.90 -1.57 6.07
C ALA A 5 -5.79 -1.94 5.10
N PHE A 6 -5.46 -0.96 4.26
CA PHE A 6 -4.15 -0.87 3.62
C PHE A 6 -3.22 -0.02 4.50
N VAL A 7 -1.97 -0.43 4.59
CA VAL A 7 -0.91 0.32 5.28
C VAL A 7 0.33 0.33 4.40
N LEU A 8 1.01 1.48 4.34
CA LEU A 8 2.24 1.65 3.59
C LEU A 8 3.35 2.07 4.54
N TYR A 9 4.46 1.34 4.49
CA TYR A 9 5.66 1.64 5.26
C TYR A 9 6.84 1.94 4.35
N GLU A 10 7.69 2.87 4.76
CA GLU A 10 9.05 2.96 4.26
C GLU A 10 9.94 2.00 5.05
N VAL A 11 10.76 1.22 4.35
CA VAL A 11 11.73 0.31 4.95
C VAL A 11 13.05 1.06 5.11
N ARG A 12 13.38 1.41 6.35
CA ARG A 12 14.61 2.12 6.69
C ARG A 12 15.65 1.16 7.26
N LYS A 13 16.92 1.38 6.91
CA LYS A 13 18.02 0.66 7.56
C LYS A 13 18.21 1.24 8.96
N SER A 14 18.04 0.44 10.01
CA SER A 14 18.41 0.87 11.37
C SER A 14 19.89 0.57 11.66
N THR A 15 20.45 1.34 12.59
CA THR A 15 21.86 1.26 13.00
C THR A 15 22.24 -0.06 13.66
N ASP A 16 21.28 -0.80 14.19
CA ASP A 16 21.47 -2.14 14.77
C ASP A 16 21.35 -3.28 13.74
N GLY A 17 21.26 -2.96 12.44
CA GLY A 17 21.18 -3.95 11.36
C GLY A 17 19.80 -4.58 11.19
N ARG A 18 18.78 -4.09 11.90
CA ARG A 18 17.39 -4.48 11.68
C ARG A 18 16.76 -3.61 10.58
N ALA A 19 15.62 -4.04 10.08
CA ALA A 19 14.77 -3.18 9.26
C ALA A 19 13.89 -2.36 10.21
N GLY A 20 14.01 -1.03 10.13
CA GLY A 20 13.03 -0.10 10.68
C GLY A 20 11.90 0.10 9.68
N TYR A 21 10.69 0.31 10.19
CA TYR A 21 9.52 0.59 9.37
C TYR A 21 8.91 1.91 9.83
N GLU A 22 8.71 2.84 8.91
CA GLU A 22 8.00 4.09 9.16
C GLU A 22 6.70 4.11 8.39
N GLU A 23 5.57 4.29 9.08
CA GLU A 23 4.27 4.37 8.42
C GLU A 23 4.16 5.67 7.62
N ILE A 24 3.96 5.54 6.31
CA ILE A 24 3.75 6.63 5.38
C ILE A 24 2.27 7.00 5.33
N GLY A 25 1.39 6.00 5.40
CA GLY A 25 -0.04 6.21 5.48
C GLY A 25 -0.84 4.92 5.58
N ARG A 26 -2.13 5.12 5.86
CA ARG A 26 -3.11 4.05 6.12
C ARG A 26 -4.46 4.44 5.56
N MET A 27 -5.21 3.43 5.08
CA MET A 27 -6.57 3.60 4.59
C MET A 27 -7.43 2.40 5.01
N GLU A 28 -8.51 2.64 5.76
CA GLU A 28 -9.49 1.59 6.02
C GLU A 28 -10.25 1.21 4.73
N VAL A 29 -10.51 -0.08 4.54
CA VAL A 29 -11.13 -0.64 3.33
C VAL A 29 -12.36 -1.49 3.65
N ASP A 30 -13.37 -1.41 2.80
CA ASP A 30 -14.58 -2.22 2.94
C ASP A 30 -14.46 -3.58 2.24
N VAL A 31 -14.04 -4.61 3.00
CA VAL A 31 -13.93 -5.99 2.52
C VAL A 31 -15.26 -6.57 2.03
N LEU A 32 -16.40 -6.13 2.56
CA LEU A 32 -17.69 -6.67 2.14
C LEU A 32 -18.07 -6.17 0.74
N ARG A 33 -17.59 -4.97 0.38
CA ARG A 33 -17.89 -4.33 -0.91
C ARG A 33 -17.03 -4.87 -2.05
N PHE A 34 -15.72 -5.03 -1.83
CA PHE A 34 -14.76 -5.35 -2.89
C PHE A 34 -14.21 -6.79 -2.80
N GLY A 35 -14.36 -7.48 -1.66
CA GLY A 35 -13.75 -8.78 -1.44
C GLY A 35 -12.22 -8.73 -1.35
N ARG A 36 -11.62 -9.78 -0.79
CA ARG A 36 -10.17 -9.80 -0.46
C ARG A 36 -9.26 -9.84 -1.69
N GLY A 37 -9.66 -10.57 -2.73
CA GLY A 37 -8.86 -10.72 -3.95
C GLY A 37 -8.71 -9.40 -4.72
N GLU A 38 -9.81 -8.66 -4.86
CA GLU A 38 -9.81 -7.33 -5.51
C GLU A 38 -8.99 -6.33 -4.68
N LEU A 39 -9.17 -6.32 -3.35
CA LEU A 39 -8.41 -5.45 -2.45
C LEU A 39 -6.90 -5.73 -2.49
N ALA A 40 -6.48 -7.00 -2.65
CA ALA A 40 -5.07 -7.33 -2.83
C ALA A 40 -4.49 -6.71 -4.12
N LEU A 41 -5.26 -6.64 -5.21
CA LEU A 41 -4.84 -5.95 -6.44
C LEU A 41 -4.77 -4.43 -6.23
N HIS A 42 -5.77 -3.87 -5.55
CA HIS A 42 -5.86 -2.44 -5.29
C HIS A 42 -4.77 -1.92 -4.34
N LEU A 43 -4.22 -2.78 -3.47
CA LEU A 43 -3.16 -2.43 -2.53
C LEU A 43 -1.97 -1.76 -3.23
N ARG A 44 -1.48 -2.34 -4.34
CA ARG A 44 -0.34 -1.80 -5.09
C ARG A 44 -0.66 -0.45 -5.72
N LEU A 45 -1.86 -0.32 -6.30
CA LEU A 45 -2.30 0.91 -6.97
C LEU A 45 -2.45 2.05 -5.96
N TRP A 46 -3.07 1.78 -4.82
CA TRP A 46 -3.18 2.72 -3.72
C TRP A 46 -1.82 3.14 -3.18
N ALA A 47 -0.91 2.20 -2.95
CA ALA A 47 0.42 2.49 -2.42
C ALA A 47 1.21 3.42 -3.34
N ILE A 48 1.20 3.16 -4.66
CA ILE A 48 1.91 4.01 -5.64
C ILE A 48 1.26 5.39 -5.76
N ALA A 49 -0.08 5.45 -5.76
CA ALA A 49 -0.80 6.71 -5.74
C ALA A 49 -0.39 7.55 -4.51
N LEU A 50 -0.31 6.92 -3.33
CA LEU A 50 0.08 7.57 -2.09
C LEU A 50 1.55 8.05 -2.11
N LEU A 51 2.48 7.25 -2.65
CA LEU A 51 3.89 7.65 -2.81
C LEU A 51 4.03 8.91 -3.67
N ARG A 52 3.27 8.96 -4.78
CA ARG A 52 3.23 10.13 -5.68
C ARG A 52 2.59 11.34 -5.00
N GLU A 53 1.45 11.15 -4.35
CA GLU A 53 0.74 12.22 -3.62
C GLU A 53 1.64 12.86 -2.57
N LYS A 54 2.35 12.04 -1.79
CA LYS A 54 3.26 12.48 -0.74
C LYS A 54 4.63 12.92 -1.24
N ARG A 55 4.90 12.79 -2.55
CA ARG A 55 6.20 13.08 -3.17
C ARG A 55 7.35 12.40 -2.43
N CYS A 56 7.18 11.11 -2.13
CA CYS A 56 8.18 10.33 -1.43
C CYS A 56 9.45 10.19 -2.30
N ASP A 57 10.62 10.30 -1.66
CA ASP A 57 11.92 10.11 -2.28
C ASP A 57 12.18 8.64 -2.66
N ILE A 58 13.27 8.41 -3.40
CA ILE A 58 13.75 7.07 -3.78
C ILE A 58 13.89 6.19 -2.53
N GLY A 59 13.35 4.97 -2.58
CA GLY A 59 13.41 4.07 -1.44
C GLY A 59 12.80 2.69 -1.66
N LEU A 60 12.82 1.90 -0.59
CA LEU A 60 12.14 0.61 -0.50
C LEU A 60 10.92 0.77 0.42
N PHE A 61 9.77 0.33 -0.05
CA PHE A 61 8.51 0.43 0.67
C PHE A 61 7.84 -0.94 0.77
N THR A 62 7.02 -1.11 1.80
CA THR A 62 6.19 -2.32 1.99
C THR A 62 4.74 -1.89 2.14
N ALA A 63 3.88 -2.38 1.25
CA ALA A 63 2.44 -2.18 1.32
C ALA A 63 1.78 -3.45 1.85
N GLU A 64 0.88 -3.32 2.81
CA GLU A 64 0.18 -4.42 3.46
C GLU A 64 -1.32 -4.20 3.41
N PHE A 65 -2.07 -5.27 3.12
CA PHE A 65 -3.52 -5.33 3.30
C PHE A 65 -3.81 -6.35 4.38
N GLY A 66 -4.54 -5.94 5.42
CA GLY A 66 -4.76 -6.78 6.58
C GLY A 66 -5.95 -6.38 7.45
N THR A 67 -6.02 -6.99 8.62
CA THR A 67 -6.94 -6.61 9.70
C THR A 67 -6.28 -5.61 10.64
N LEU A 68 -7.11 -4.77 11.25
CA LEU A 68 -6.71 -3.92 12.37
C LEU A 68 -7.24 -4.52 13.69
N ASP A 69 -6.47 -4.36 14.75
CA ASP A 69 -6.88 -4.66 16.12
C ASP A 69 -7.78 -3.56 16.72
N ASP A 70 -8.09 -3.72 18.01
CA ASP A 70 -8.94 -2.79 18.75
C ASP A 70 -8.30 -1.41 18.95
N GLU A 71 -6.96 -1.32 18.90
CA GLU A 71 -6.20 -0.08 18.93
C GLU A 71 -5.99 0.52 17.54
N SER A 72 -6.65 -0.05 16.52
CA SER A 72 -6.50 0.28 15.11
C SER A 72 -5.12 -0.03 14.55
N GLN A 73 -4.30 -0.85 15.19
CA GLN A 73 -2.99 -1.25 14.67
C GLN A 73 -3.10 -2.48 13.77
N PRO A 74 -2.20 -2.65 12.79
CA PRO A 74 -2.17 -3.86 11.97
C PRO A 74 -1.96 -5.12 12.82
N ASP A 75 -2.84 -6.11 12.66
CA ASP A 75 -2.78 -7.40 13.35
C ASP A 75 -2.31 -8.52 12.40
N LYS A 76 -3.10 -8.80 11.36
CA LYS A 76 -2.81 -9.87 10.38
C LYS A 76 -2.84 -9.36 8.96
N ALA A 77 -1.79 -9.66 8.21
CA ALA A 77 -1.70 -9.37 6.78
C ALA A 77 -2.30 -10.51 5.93
N PHE A 78 -3.09 -10.14 4.93
CA PHE A 78 -3.61 -11.02 3.88
C PHE A 78 -2.82 -10.90 2.58
N ALA A 79 -2.26 -9.72 2.31
CA ALA A 79 -1.37 -9.47 1.18
C ALA A 79 -0.26 -8.50 1.59
N VAL A 80 0.95 -8.73 1.09
CA VAL A 80 2.12 -7.90 1.32
C VAL A 80 2.85 -7.75 -0.01
N HIS A 81 3.22 -6.52 -0.36
CA HIS A 81 4.01 -6.22 -1.56
C HIS A 81 5.19 -5.34 -1.21
N GLN A 82 6.35 -5.71 -1.74
CA GLN A 82 7.53 -4.86 -1.71
C GLN A 82 7.55 -3.98 -2.95
N ILE A 83 7.82 -2.69 -2.74
CA ILE A 83 7.82 -1.67 -3.78
C ILE A 83 9.19 -1.01 -3.78
N VAL A 84 9.92 -1.17 -4.88
CA VAL A 84 11.10 -0.36 -5.17
C VAL A 84 10.62 0.89 -5.88
N TRP A 85 10.87 2.05 -5.29
CA TRP A 85 10.38 3.33 -5.77
C TRP A 85 11.54 4.22 -6.18
N SER A 86 11.51 4.73 -7.42
CA SER A 86 12.55 5.61 -7.97
C SER A 86 12.28 7.10 -7.76
N GLY A 87 11.22 7.47 -7.02
CA GLY A 87 10.71 8.85 -6.96
C GLY A 87 9.63 9.15 -8.00
N GLU A 88 9.58 8.39 -9.09
CA GLU A 88 8.61 8.58 -10.18
C GLU A 88 7.94 7.27 -10.64
N GLU A 89 8.72 6.18 -10.65
CA GLU A 89 8.31 4.87 -11.12
C GLU A 89 8.41 3.82 -10.02
N ALA A 90 7.45 2.92 -10.02
CA ALA A 90 7.41 1.78 -9.11
C ALA A 90 7.77 0.48 -9.83
N GLN A 91 8.50 -0.39 -9.12
CA GLN A 91 8.63 -1.80 -9.42
C GLN A 91 8.11 -2.62 -8.24
N CYS A 92 7.20 -3.55 -8.51
CA CYS A 92 6.62 -4.47 -7.53
C CYS A 92 6.79 -5.92 -7.99
N ASP A 93 6.71 -6.85 -7.04
CA ASP A 93 6.73 -8.28 -7.30
C ASP A 93 5.59 -8.73 -8.25
N GLY A 94 5.95 -9.51 -9.27
CA GLY A 94 4.98 -10.20 -10.13
C GLY A 94 4.12 -9.31 -11.03
N MET A 95 4.50 -8.05 -11.27
CA MET A 95 3.82 -7.18 -12.24
C MET A 95 4.84 -6.45 -13.12
N ASP A 96 4.50 -6.32 -14.41
CA ASP A 96 5.26 -5.48 -15.34
C ASP A 96 5.25 -4.01 -14.87
N PRO A 97 6.42 -3.34 -14.75
CA PRO A 97 6.49 -1.97 -14.26
C PRO A 97 5.67 -0.98 -15.09
N ALA A 98 5.63 -1.10 -16.42
CA ALA A 98 4.89 -0.16 -17.27
C ALA A 98 3.38 -0.29 -17.05
N ALA A 99 2.87 -1.53 -16.99
CA ALA A 99 1.46 -1.80 -16.68
C ALA A 99 1.07 -1.28 -15.29
N LEU A 100 1.91 -1.51 -14.28
CA LEU A 100 1.68 -1.07 -12.90
C LEU A 100 1.59 0.46 -12.81
N ASN A 101 2.53 1.18 -13.41
CA ASN A 101 2.56 2.64 -13.37
C ASN A 101 1.38 3.26 -14.12
N LEU A 102 0.95 2.66 -15.24
CA LEU A 102 -0.23 3.10 -15.98
C LEU A 102 -1.51 2.92 -15.14
N LEU A 103 -1.71 1.74 -14.55
CA LEU A 103 -2.88 1.45 -13.73
C LEU A 103 -2.94 2.34 -12.49
N ALA A 104 -1.81 2.63 -11.85
CA ALA A 104 -1.76 3.52 -10.68
C ALA A 104 -2.12 4.97 -11.05
N THR A 105 -1.70 5.43 -12.24
CA THR A 105 -2.11 6.75 -12.76
C THR A 105 -3.61 6.80 -13.00
N LEU A 106 -4.18 5.78 -13.67
CA LEU A 106 -5.62 5.71 -13.91
C LEU A 106 -6.42 5.63 -12.62
N TRP A 107 -5.93 4.86 -11.64
CA TRP A 107 -6.51 4.75 -10.30
C TRP A 107 -6.63 6.12 -9.62
N SER A 108 -5.54 6.90 -9.65
CA SER A 108 -5.47 8.24 -9.06
C SER A 108 -6.46 9.19 -9.73
N CYS A 109 -6.56 9.14 -11.06
CA CYS A 109 -7.48 9.99 -11.83
C CYS A 109 -8.95 9.60 -11.67
N ALA A 110 -9.25 8.32 -11.50
CA ALA A 110 -10.62 7.80 -11.41
C ALA A 110 -11.29 8.09 -10.05
N GLY A 111 -10.53 8.58 -9.05
CA GLY A 111 -11.07 8.92 -7.74
C GLY A 111 -11.68 7.73 -7.01
N VAL A 112 -11.11 6.52 -7.19
CA VAL A 112 -11.64 5.29 -6.59
C VAL A 112 -11.61 5.39 -5.07
N ARG A 113 -12.79 5.46 -4.44
CA ARG A 113 -12.93 5.48 -2.98
C ARG A 113 -13.14 4.07 -2.45
N LEU A 114 -12.12 3.56 -1.76
CA LEU A 114 -12.15 2.25 -1.10
C LEU A 114 -12.65 2.32 0.36
N SER A 115 -12.77 3.52 0.92
CA SER A 115 -13.27 3.75 2.27
C SER A 115 -14.79 3.86 2.32
N ARG A 116 -15.36 3.61 3.51
CA ARG A 116 -16.74 3.98 3.82
C ARG A 116 -16.85 5.51 3.95
N THR A 117 -17.83 6.10 3.25
CA THR A 117 -18.49 7.33 3.72
C THR A 117 -19.25 7.07 5.02
#